data_AF-A0A820BV05-F1
#
_entry.id   AF-A0A820BV05-F1
#
_cell.length_a   1.000
_cell.length_b   1.000
_cell.length_c   1.000
_cell.angle_alpha   90.00
_cell.angle_beta   90.00
_cell.angle_gamma   90.00
#
_symmetry.space_group_name_H-M   'P 1'
#
loop_
_entity.id
_entity.type
_entity.pdbx_description
1 polymer ?
#
loop_
_entity_poly.entity_id
_entity_poly.type
_entity_poly.pdbx_seq_one_letter_code
_entity_poly.pdbx_strand_id
1 'polypeptide(L)'
;MYFTNVYRNYKQALDVGAWLFIIGSACFLLDDLQDWFHYRIGILLTLKYGEKDNVDATINHIDKKQKTFFDRYRRIKINLNYLASILGSLLYLVGSVFFLPKFEDKEIVGDILFIVGAAVISLSEGCKIYRFACTSALDSNDTQFHVKNIRHNLQAIFISCFALFGGVFDFIGAILYLPHLNQTDFDENRATALFLCAGVSFTLAGLLLQYRYYYRSRK
;
A
#
# COMPACT_ATOMS: atom_id res chain seq x y z
N MET A 1 5.95 -11.32 45.04
CA MET A 1 5.56 -11.09 43.63
C MET A 1 6.64 -11.69 42.72
N TYR A 2 6.49 -12.95 42.28
CA TYR A 2 7.51 -13.65 41.48
C TYR A 2 7.48 -13.31 39.98
N PHE A 3 6.51 -12.52 39.52
CA PHE A 3 6.29 -12.23 38.09
C PHE A 3 6.75 -10.84 37.64
N THR A 4 7.47 -10.08 38.47
CA THR A 4 7.92 -8.72 38.10
C THR A 4 8.82 -8.71 36.86
N ASN A 5 9.71 -9.70 36.73
CA ASN A 5 10.55 -9.85 35.55
C ASN A 5 9.75 -10.22 34.29
N VAL A 6 8.76 -11.12 34.42
CA VAL A 6 7.90 -11.55 33.31
C VAL A 6 7.06 -10.39 32.79
N TYR A 7 6.41 -9.65 33.70
CA TYR A 7 5.61 -8.48 33.36
C TYR A 7 6.44 -7.38 32.69
N ARG A 8 7.67 -7.13 33.18
CA ARG A 8 8.59 -6.18 32.56
C ARG A 8 8.96 -6.58 31.13
N ASN A 9 9.27 -7.85 30.89
CA ASN A 9 9.62 -8.36 29.56
C ASN A 9 8.43 -8.27 28.60
N TYR A 10 7.22 -8.57 29.08
CA TYR A 10 5.98 -8.42 28.30
C TYR A 10 5.75 -6.97 27.87
N LYS A 11 5.85 -6.02 28.81
CA LYS A 11 5.68 -4.60 28.50
C LYS A 11 6.72 -4.09 27.50
N GLN A 12 7.97 -4.55 27.61
CA GLN A 12 9.02 -4.24 26.64
C GLN A 12 8.73 -4.82 25.26
N ALA A 13 8.22 -6.05 25.17
CA ALA A 13 7.87 -6.67 23.90
C ALA A 13 6.73 -5.92 23.19
N LEU A 14 5.71 -5.48 23.93
CA LEU A 14 4.62 -4.64 23.40
C LEU A 14 5.15 -3.31 22.84
N ASP A 15 6.01 -2.62 23.60
CA ASP A 15 6.57 -1.34 23.18
C ASP A 15 7.43 -1.50 21.90
N VAL A 16 8.29 -2.52 21.86
CA VAL A 16 9.08 -2.84 20.66
C VAL A 16 8.19 -3.19 19.47
N GLY A 17 7.12 -3.97 19.68
CA GLY A 17 6.15 -4.31 18.64
C GLY A 17 5.47 -3.07 18.06
N ALA A 18 4.99 -2.17 18.91
CA ALA A 18 4.37 -0.91 18.49
C ALA A 18 5.34 -0.04 17.68
N TRP A 19 6.61 0.09 18.11
CA TRP A 19 7.61 0.84 17.36
C TRP A 19 7.93 0.23 15.99
N LEU A 20 8.11 -1.08 15.92
CA LEU A 20 8.34 -1.78 14.65
C LEU A 20 7.18 -1.56 13.69
N PHE A 21 5.95 -1.58 14.21
CA PHE A 21 4.74 -1.36 13.44
C PHE A 21 4.64 0.07 12.88
N ILE A 22 4.99 1.08 13.69
CA ILE A 22 5.08 2.49 13.26
C ILE A 22 6.14 2.67 12.18
N ILE A 23 7.33 2.08 12.37
CA ILE A 23 8.42 2.16 11.38
C ILE A 23 7.98 1.51 10.06
N GLY A 24 7.34 0.34 10.12
CA GLY A 24 6.78 -0.34 8.94
C GLY A 24 5.75 0.53 8.21
N SER A 25 4.82 1.12 8.96
CA SER A 25 3.80 2.05 8.45
C SER A 25 4.42 3.27 7.76
N ALA A 26 5.49 3.83 8.35
CA ALA A 26 6.19 4.97 7.80
C ALA A 26 6.92 4.61 6.50
N CYS A 27 7.59 3.46 6.44
CA CYS A 27 8.20 2.95 5.21
C CYS A 27 7.15 2.73 4.11
N PHE A 28 5.96 2.22 4.45
CA PHE A 28 4.87 2.04 3.50
C PHE A 28 4.35 3.37 2.94
N LEU A 29 4.21 4.40 3.79
CA LEU A 29 3.88 5.76 3.34
C LEU A 29 4.95 6.35 2.41
N LEU A 30 6.24 6.15 2.74
CA LEU A 30 7.34 6.60 1.89
C LEU A 30 7.33 5.92 0.52
N ASP A 31 6.96 4.64 0.47
CA ASP A 31 6.81 3.91 -0.78
C ASP A 31 5.69 4.50 -1.65
N ASP A 32 4.49 4.71 -1.08
CA ASP A 32 3.38 5.35 -1.79
C ASP A 32 3.73 6.75 -2.29
N LEU A 33 4.49 7.52 -1.49
CA LEU A 33 5.02 8.82 -1.91
C LEU A 33 6.01 8.68 -3.06
N GLN A 34 6.94 7.73 -2.99
CA GLN A 34 7.91 7.49 -4.04
C GLN A 34 7.23 7.12 -5.36
N ASP A 35 6.24 6.22 -5.33
CA ASP A 35 5.45 5.82 -6.48
C ASP A 35 4.69 7.01 -7.10
N TRP A 36 4.10 7.87 -6.26
CA TRP A 36 3.44 9.10 -6.71
C TRP A 36 4.42 10.10 -7.33
N PHE A 37 5.58 10.32 -6.70
CA PHE A 37 6.63 11.18 -7.23
C PHE A 37 7.17 10.65 -8.56
N HIS A 38 7.42 9.35 -8.68
CA HIS A 38 7.88 8.73 -9.93
C HIS A 38 6.87 8.96 -11.06
N TYR A 39 5.58 8.78 -10.78
CA TYR A 39 4.52 9.05 -11.75
C TYR A 39 4.44 10.55 -12.14
N ARG A 40 4.54 11.47 -11.16
CA ARG A 40 4.47 12.92 -11.40
C ARG A 40 5.69 13.46 -12.14
N ILE A 41 6.89 13.07 -11.74
CA ILE A 41 8.15 13.47 -12.38
C ILE A 41 8.19 12.92 -13.81
N GLY A 42 7.75 11.69 -14.03
CA GLY A 42 7.61 11.13 -15.38
C GLY A 42 6.79 12.04 -16.28
N ILE A 43 5.62 12.51 -15.81
CA ILE A 43 4.78 13.44 -16.56
C ILE A 43 5.51 14.78 -16.83
N LEU A 44 6.14 15.37 -15.82
CA LEU A 44 6.83 16.66 -15.98
C LEU A 44 8.03 16.57 -16.94
N LEU A 45 8.79 15.48 -16.87
CA LEU A 45 9.92 15.24 -17.77
C LEU A 45 9.46 14.98 -19.21
N THR A 46 8.39 14.20 -19.41
CA THR A 46 7.77 14.03 -20.73
C THR A 46 7.32 15.37 -21.30
N LEU A 47 6.72 16.24 -20.48
CA LEU A 47 6.30 17.58 -20.92
C LEU A 47 7.49 18.52 -21.23
N LYS A 48 8.61 18.39 -20.52
CA LYS A 48 9.78 19.29 -20.65
C LYS A 48 10.76 18.86 -21.73
N TYR A 49 10.96 17.55 -21.90
CA TYR A 49 11.94 16.96 -22.83
C TYR A 49 11.29 16.26 -24.02
N GLY A 50 9.97 16.37 -24.15
CA GLY A 50 9.21 15.88 -25.29
C GLY A 50 9.90 16.29 -26.59
N GLU A 51 10.36 15.27 -27.32
CA GLU A 51 10.69 15.24 -28.74
C GLU A 51 12.14 14.92 -29.13
N LYS A 52 13.16 14.94 -28.25
CA LYS A 52 14.55 14.88 -28.76
C LYS A 52 15.35 13.58 -28.74
N ASP A 53 15.11 12.59 -27.89
CA ASP A 53 15.92 11.37 -27.94
C ASP A 53 15.13 10.08 -27.68
N ASN A 54 15.48 9.05 -28.45
CA ASN A 54 14.91 7.71 -28.60
C ASN A 54 14.89 6.83 -27.32
N VAL A 55 14.58 7.39 -26.15
CA VAL A 55 14.34 6.60 -24.94
C VAL A 55 12.84 6.40 -24.80
N ASP A 56 12.42 5.23 -25.29
CA ASP A 56 11.08 4.64 -25.24
C ASP A 56 10.08 5.06 -26.33
N ALA A 57 10.22 4.41 -27.48
CA ALA A 57 9.19 4.29 -28.51
C ALA A 57 7.80 3.85 -27.98
N THR A 58 7.71 3.33 -26.75
CA THR A 58 6.46 2.97 -26.08
C THR A 58 5.71 4.17 -25.47
N ILE A 59 6.41 5.26 -25.12
CA ILE A 59 5.79 6.48 -24.56
C ILE A 59 5.46 7.48 -25.69
N ASN A 60 6.30 7.57 -26.72
CA ASN A 60 6.11 8.47 -27.85
C ASN A 60 4.89 8.14 -28.73
N HIS A 61 4.37 6.91 -28.70
CA HIS A 61 3.14 6.55 -29.41
C HIS A 61 1.85 7.01 -28.69
N ILE A 62 1.94 7.32 -27.38
CA ILE A 62 0.82 7.79 -26.57
C ILE A 62 0.59 9.30 -26.76
N ASP A 63 1.60 10.06 -27.23
CA ASP A 63 1.57 11.52 -27.13
C ASP A 63 1.00 12.23 -28.38
N LYS A 64 1.14 11.67 -29.59
CA LYS A 64 0.69 12.35 -30.83
C LYS A 64 -0.82 12.35 -31.07
N LYS A 65 -1.62 11.62 -30.27
CA LYS A 65 -3.11 11.62 -30.35
C LYS A 65 -3.80 12.08 -29.06
N GLN A 66 -3.05 12.67 -28.13
CA GLN A 66 -3.42 12.86 -26.73
C GLN A 66 -4.20 14.15 -26.40
N LYS A 67 -5.13 14.57 -27.27
CA LYS A 67 -6.02 15.73 -27.02
C LYS A 67 -7.44 15.34 -26.59
N THR A 68 -7.73 14.06 -26.42
CA THR A 68 -9.09 13.61 -26.12
C THR A 68 -9.42 13.80 -24.64
N PHE A 69 -10.63 14.26 -24.33
CA PHE A 69 -11.15 14.43 -22.96
C PHE A 69 -10.96 13.17 -22.09
N PHE A 70 -11.04 11.99 -22.71
CA PHE A 70 -10.87 10.70 -22.05
C PHE A 70 -9.49 10.51 -21.41
N ASP A 71 -8.42 10.98 -22.05
CA ASP A 71 -7.06 10.85 -21.52
C ASP A 71 -6.86 11.70 -20.25
N ARG A 72 -7.48 12.90 -20.22
CA ARG A 72 -7.48 13.75 -19.03
C ARG A 72 -8.20 13.07 -17.87
N TYR A 73 -9.35 12.46 -18.13
CA TYR A 73 -10.09 11.70 -17.13
C TYR A 73 -9.28 10.51 -16.59
N ARG A 74 -8.62 9.74 -17.46
CA ARG A 74 -7.75 8.62 -17.06
C ARG A 74 -6.61 9.09 -16.16
N ARG A 75 -5.94 10.20 -16.50
CA ARG A 75 -4.87 10.78 -15.66
C ARG A 75 -5.39 11.23 -14.30
N ILE A 76 -6.56 11.87 -14.24
CA ILE A 76 -7.19 12.28 -12.98
C ILE A 76 -7.50 11.05 -12.12
N LYS A 77 -8.09 10.00 -12.70
CA LYS A 77 -8.39 8.74 -11.98
C LYS A 77 -7.12 8.11 -11.39
N ILE A 78 -6.01 8.08 -12.14
CA ILE A 78 -4.73 7.57 -11.65
C ILE A 78 -4.21 8.42 -10.48
N ASN A 79 -4.25 9.74 -10.60
CA ASN A 79 -3.81 10.65 -9.53
C ASN A 79 -4.66 10.51 -8.27
N LEU A 80 -5.98 10.38 -8.42
CA LEU A 80 -6.89 10.15 -7.28
C LEU A 80 -6.58 8.84 -6.57
N ASN A 81 -6.22 7.78 -7.30
CA ASN A 81 -5.81 6.52 -6.69
C ASN A 81 -4.52 6.65 -5.88
N TYR A 82 -3.49 7.32 -6.41
CA TYR A 82 -2.26 7.57 -5.66
C TYR A 82 -2.51 8.45 -4.42
N LEU A 83 -3.33 9.48 -4.56
CA LEU A 83 -3.72 10.33 -3.43
C LEU A 83 -4.46 9.52 -2.36
N ALA A 84 -5.38 8.64 -2.76
CA ALA A 84 -6.07 7.75 -1.86
C ALA A 84 -5.08 6.83 -1.12
N SER A 85 -4.11 6.25 -1.84
CA SER A 85 -3.02 5.44 -1.23
C SER A 85 -2.27 6.23 -0.16
N ILE A 86 -1.76 7.42 -0.50
CA ILE A 86 -1.00 8.27 0.42
C ILE A 86 -1.84 8.65 1.65
N LEU A 87 -3.09 9.05 1.45
CA LEU A 87 -3.99 9.41 2.54
C LEU A 87 -4.31 8.20 3.43
N GLY A 88 -4.57 7.03 2.83
CA GLY A 88 -4.78 5.78 3.56
C GLY A 88 -3.57 5.40 4.40
N SER A 89 -2.38 5.42 3.81
CA SER A 89 -1.09 5.15 4.47
C SER A 89 -0.77 6.17 5.57
N LEU A 90 -1.12 7.44 5.39
CA LEU A 90 -0.98 8.46 6.41
C LEU A 90 -1.94 8.23 7.59
N LEU A 91 -3.22 7.94 7.33
CA LEU A 91 -4.20 7.63 8.37
C LEU A 91 -3.80 6.38 9.15
N TYR A 92 -3.33 5.35 8.44
CA TYR A 92 -2.84 4.10 9.01
C TYR A 92 -1.62 4.35 9.92
N LEU A 93 -0.64 5.16 9.47
CA LEU A 93 0.51 5.57 10.28
C LEU A 93 0.12 6.39 11.51
N VAL A 94 -0.80 7.36 11.36
CA VAL A 94 -1.25 8.15 12.51
C VAL A 94 -2.01 7.28 13.50
N GLY A 95 -2.86 6.37 13.02
CA GLY A 95 -3.55 5.38 13.84
C GLY A 95 -2.57 4.49 14.62
N SER A 96 -1.52 3.99 13.98
CA SER A 96 -0.53 3.13 14.64
C SER A 96 0.29 3.84 15.72
N VAL A 97 0.48 5.16 15.63
CA VAL A 97 1.11 5.94 16.71
C VAL A 97 0.28 5.92 18.00
N PHE A 98 -1.05 5.87 17.90
CA PHE A 98 -1.94 5.80 19.07
C PHE A 98 -1.89 4.45 19.79
N PHE A 99 -1.29 3.42 19.19
CA PHE A 99 -1.05 2.13 19.86
C PHE A 99 0.16 2.16 20.82
N LEU A 100 0.91 3.27 20.89
CA LEU A 100 1.95 3.42 21.90
C LEU A 100 1.32 3.50 23.30
N PRO A 101 1.93 2.88 24.34
CA PRO A 101 1.41 2.92 25.71
C PRO A 101 1.20 4.32 26.29
N LYS A 102 1.82 5.36 25.70
CA LYS A 102 1.65 6.76 26.10
C LYS A 102 0.27 7.33 25.74
N PHE A 103 -0.45 6.71 24.80
CA PHE A 103 -1.73 7.18 24.27
C PHE A 103 -2.89 6.22 24.57
N GLU A 104 -2.80 5.43 25.64
CA GLU A 104 -3.83 4.48 26.09
C GLU A 104 -5.21 5.15 26.29
N ASP A 105 -5.24 6.45 26.64
CA ASP A 105 -6.47 7.24 26.76
C ASP A 105 -7.16 7.54 25.41
N LYS A 106 -6.48 7.30 24.29
CA LYS A 106 -6.92 7.64 22.92
C LYS A 106 -6.94 6.44 21.98
N GLU A 107 -6.94 5.23 22.52
CA GLU A 107 -6.96 3.97 21.75
C GLU A 107 -8.09 3.94 20.71
N ILE A 108 -9.31 4.35 21.09
CA ILE A 108 -10.49 4.40 20.19
C ILE A 108 -10.23 5.28 18.95
N VAL A 109 -9.54 6.41 19.11
CA VAL A 109 -9.22 7.30 17.98
C VAL A 109 -8.17 6.62 17.08
N GLY A 110 -7.20 5.94 17.68
CA GLY A 110 -6.22 5.11 16.99
C GLY A 110 -6.89 4.05 16.12
N ASP A 111 -7.78 3.26 16.71
CA ASP A 111 -8.52 2.19 16.03
C ASP A 111 -9.29 2.70 14.82
N ILE A 112 -10.03 3.80 14.97
CA ILE A 112 -10.82 4.37 13.87
C ILE A 112 -9.92 4.81 12.72
N LEU A 113 -8.85 5.56 13.02
CA LEU A 113 -7.89 6.02 12.00
C LEU A 113 -7.21 4.85 11.31
N PHE A 114 -6.84 3.83 12.09
CA PHE A 114 -6.20 2.62 11.62
C PHE A 114 -7.11 1.82 10.66
N ILE A 115 -8.35 1.55 11.08
CA ILE A 115 -9.36 0.82 10.29
C ILE A 115 -9.68 1.57 8.99
N VAL A 116 -9.92 2.88 9.07
CA VAL A 116 -10.20 3.71 7.88
C VAL A 116 -8.99 3.72 6.94
N GLY A 117 -7.78 3.88 7.48
CA GLY A 117 -6.54 3.82 6.70
C GLY A 117 -6.38 2.50 5.96
N ALA A 118 -6.52 1.37 6.67
CA ALA A 118 -6.42 0.03 6.09
C ALA A 118 -7.46 -0.24 4.98
N ALA A 119 -8.70 0.25 5.17
CA ALA A 119 -9.75 0.14 4.16
C ALA A 119 -9.40 0.94 2.88
N VAL A 120 -8.92 2.17 3.04
CA VAL A 120 -8.52 3.03 1.91
C VAL A 120 -7.33 2.45 1.15
N ILE A 121 -6.32 1.94 1.86
CA ILE A 121 -5.17 1.25 1.26
C ILE A 121 -5.66 0.04 0.44
N SER A 122 -6.49 -0.82 1.03
CA SER A 122 -7.03 -2.00 0.36
C SER A 122 -7.79 -1.66 -0.93
N LEU A 123 -8.63 -0.61 -0.89
CA LEU A 123 -9.34 -0.14 -2.08
C LEU A 123 -8.39 0.41 -3.16
N SER A 124 -7.38 1.18 -2.75
CA SER A 124 -6.34 1.72 -3.65
C SER A 124 -5.57 0.60 -4.33
N GLU A 125 -5.11 -0.41 -3.58
CA GLU A 125 -4.36 -1.55 -4.12
C GLU A 125 -5.23 -2.41 -5.04
N GLY A 126 -6.48 -2.67 -4.66
CA GLY A 126 -7.45 -3.34 -5.54
C GLY A 126 -7.63 -2.61 -6.88
N CYS A 127 -7.72 -1.28 -6.84
CA CYS A 127 -7.78 -0.45 -8.04
C CYS A 127 -6.47 -0.48 -8.86
N LYS A 128 -5.29 -0.53 -8.22
CA LYS A 128 -3.99 -0.71 -8.90
C LYS A 128 -3.95 -2.05 -9.63
N ILE A 129 -4.33 -3.15 -8.97
CA ILE A 129 -4.38 -4.50 -9.57
C ILE A 129 -5.32 -4.53 -10.78
N TYR A 130 -6.54 -4.01 -10.62
CA TYR A 130 -7.51 -3.95 -11.71
C TYR A 130 -6.95 -3.17 -12.91
N ARG A 131 -6.31 -2.02 -12.65
CA ARG A 131 -5.67 -1.21 -13.69
C ARG A 131 -4.54 -1.97 -14.41
N PHE A 132 -3.71 -2.73 -13.69
CA PHE A 132 -2.65 -3.54 -14.31
C PHE A 132 -3.21 -4.64 -15.21
N ALA A 133 -4.36 -5.21 -14.85
CA ALA A 133 -5.03 -6.20 -15.69
C ALA A 133 -5.70 -5.60 -16.94
N CYS A 134 -6.12 -4.33 -16.89
CA CYS A 134 -6.71 -3.61 -18.02
C CYS A 134 -5.69 -2.90 -18.93
N THR A 135 -4.44 -2.70 -18.50
CA THR A 135 -3.46 -1.92 -19.28
C THR A 135 -2.60 -2.86 -20.12
N SER A 136 -2.80 -2.83 -21.45
CA SER A 136 -1.95 -3.54 -22.41
C SER A 136 -0.66 -2.77 -22.69
N ALA A 137 0.46 -3.49 -22.84
CA ALA A 137 1.74 -2.90 -23.26
C ALA A 137 1.77 -2.61 -24.76
N LEU A 138 0.89 -3.24 -25.54
CA LEU A 138 0.85 -3.14 -27.00
C LEU A 138 -0.14 -2.09 -27.49
N ASP A 139 -1.22 -1.87 -26.75
CA ASP A 139 -2.27 -0.91 -27.10
C ASP A 139 -2.70 -0.10 -25.87
N SER A 140 -2.38 1.20 -25.87
CA SER A 140 -2.76 2.11 -24.79
C SER A 140 -4.26 2.41 -24.74
N ASN A 141 -4.98 2.18 -25.84
CA ASN A 141 -6.42 2.43 -25.94
C ASN A 141 -7.26 1.22 -25.49
N ASP A 142 -6.64 0.05 -25.40
CA ASP A 142 -7.30 -1.13 -24.86
C ASP A 142 -7.47 -0.97 -23.34
N THR A 143 -8.72 -0.87 -22.90
CA THR A 143 -9.11 -0.82 -21.48
C THR A 143 -9.75 -2.11 -21.01
N GLN A 144 -9.82 -3.14 -21.86
CA GLN A 144 -10.47 -4.39 -21.51
C GLN A 144 -9.56 -5.24 -20.63
N PHE A 145 -10.18 -6.03 -19.75
CA PHE A 145 -9.47 -6.96 -18.90
C PHE A 145 -8.95 -8.13 -19.75
N HIS A 146 -7.63 -8.31 -19.77
CA HIS A 146 -7.01 -9.43 -20.46
C HIS A 146 -5.99 -10.13 -19.56
N VAL A 147 -6.09 -11.45 -19.46
CA VAL A 147 -5.13 -12.29 -18.69
C VAL A 147 -3.70 -12.15 -19.23
N LYS A 148 -3.54 -11.83 -20.52
CA LYS A 148 -2.21 -11.56 -21.10
C LYS A 148 -1.54 -10.34 -20.45
N ASN A 149 -2.30 -9.29 -20.14
CA ASN A 149 -1.79 -8.07 -19.49
C ASN A 149 -1.28 -8.37 -18.08
N ILE A 150 -1.93 -9.30 -17.37
CA ILE A 150 -1.49 -9.78 -16.05
C ILE A 150 -0.11 -10.42 -16.16
N ARG A 151 0.10 -11.28 -17.17
CA ARG A 151 1.40 -11.96 -17.37
C ARG A 151 2.54 -10.96 -17.63
N HIS A 152 2.29 -9.90 -18.38
CA HIS A 152 3.29 -8.86 -18.65
C HIS A 152 3.64 -8.02 -17.40
N ASN A 153 2.68 -7.84 -16.49
CA ASN A 153 2.84 -7.03 -15.27
C ASN A 153 2.90 -7.87 -13.99
N LEU A 154 3.25 -9.15 -14.11
CA LEU A 154 3.13 -10.15 -13.05
C LEU A 154 3.84 -9.75 -11.75
N GLN A 155 5.04 -9.16 -11.84
CA GLN A 155 5.76 -8.66 -10.66
C GLN A 155 5.03 -7.52 -9.95
N ALA A 156 4.51 -6.53 -10.69
CA ALA A 156 3.79 -5.41 -10.10
C ALA A 156 2.48 -5.87 -9.45
N ILE A 157 1.81 -6.84 -10.08
CA ILE A 157 0.59 -7.45 -9.56
C ILE A 157 0.88 -8.22 -8.28
N PHE A 158 1.96 -9.01 -8.22
CA PHE A 158 2.33 -9.71 -6.99
C PHE A 158 2.58 -8.76 -5.82
N ILE A 159 3.35 -7.68 -6.03
CA ILE A 159 3.59 -6.66 -5.01
C ILE A 159 2.25 -6.10 -4.50
N SER A 160 1.37 -5.70 -5.43
CA SER A 160 0.07 -5.10 -5.08
C SER A 160 -0.87 -6.11 -4.41
N CYS A 161 -0.83 -7.39 -4.81
CA CYS A 161 -1.62 -8.46 -4.19
C CYS A 161 -1.21 -8.70 -2.75
N PHE A 162 0.10 -8.76 -2.46
CA PHE A 162 0.58 -8.92 -1.08
C PHE A 162 0.25 -7.69 -0.23
N ALA A 163 0.37 -6.48 -0.78
CA ALA A 163 -0.05 -5.26 -0.09
C ALA A 163 -1.57 -5.25 0.17
N LEU A 164 -2.38 -5.66 -0.81
CA LEU A 164 -3.83 -5.80 -0.67
C LEU A 164 -4.20 -6.81 0.43
N PHE A 165 -3.60 -8.00 0.41
CA PHE A 165 -3.86 -9.01 1.44
C PHE A 165 -3.43 -8.53 2.83
N GLY A 166 -2.28 -7.84 2.92
CA GLY A 166 -1.84 -7.17 4.14
C GLY A 166 -2.90 -6.21 4.67
N GLY A 167 -3.36 -5.28 3.84
CA GLY A 167 -4.37 -4.29 4.22
C GLY A 167 -5.72 -4.91 4.61
N VAL A 168 -6.15 -5.97 3.92
CA VAL A 168 -7.39 -6.69 4.24
C VAL A 168 -7.26 -7.45 5.57
N PHE A 169 -6.14 -8.10 5.82
CA PHE A 169 -5.91 -8.80 7.09
C PHE A 169 -5.85 -7.83 8.27
N ASP A 170 -5.19 -6.68 8.11
CA ASP A 170 -5.19 -5.63 9.14
C ASP A 170 -6.58 -5.04 9.37
N PHE A 171 -7.34 -4.79 8.31
CA PHE A 171 -8.69 -4.27 8.42
C PHE A 171 -9.60 -5.23 9.20
N ILE A 172 -9.57 -6.53 8.87
CA ILE A 172 -10.36 -7.54 9.57
C ILE A 172 -9.84 -7.73 11.00
N GLY A 173 -8.51 -7.80 11.18
CA GLY A 173 -7.87 -7.94 12.48
C GLY A 173 -8.22 -6.81 13.43
N ALA A 174 -8.17 -5.57 12.96
CA ALA A 174 -8.52 -4.38 13.74
C ALA A 174 -10.01 -4.36 14.13
N ILE A 175 -10.91 -4.77 13.24
CA ILE A 175 -12.33 -4.92 13.59
C ILE A 175 -12.49 -5.96 14.71
N LEU A 176 -11.83 -7.11 14.61
CA LEU A 176 -11.92 -8.15 15.63
C LEU A 176 -11.34 -7.71 16.98
N TYR A 177 -10.38 -6.78 17.00
CA TYR A 177 -9.83 -6.21 18.23
C TYR A 177 -10.77 -5.24 18.95
N LEU A 178 -11.85 -4.78 18.30
CA LEU A 178 -12.77 -3.83 18.94
C LEU A 178 -13.36 -4.45 20.23
N PRO A 179 -13.47 -3.67 21.33
CA PRO A 179 -13.83 -4.21 22.65
C PRO A 179 -15.14 -5.00 22.73
N HIS A 180 -16.08 -4.72 21.82
CA HIS A 180 -17.36 -5.41 21.77
C HIS A 180 -17.30 -6.78 21.06
N LEU A 181 -16.30 -6.99 20.20
CA LEU A 181 -16.06 -8.26 19.48
C LEU A 181 -14.98 -9.11 20.16
N ASN A 182 -13.98 -8.49 20.79
CA ASN A 182 -12.92 -9.18 21.52
C ASN A 182 -13.36 -9.53 22.95
N GLN A 183 -14.18 -10.58 23.10
CA GLN A 183 -14.70 -11.00 24.41
C GLN A 183 -13.95 -12.19 25.01
N THR A 184 -13.19 -12.92 24.20
CA THR A 184 -12.53 -14.16 24.60
C THR A 184 -11.08 -14.18 24.14
N ASP A 185 -10.22 -14.92 24.87
CA ASP A 185 -8.82 -15.15 24.47
C ASP A 185 -8.72 -15.75 23.05
N PHE A 186 -9.74 -16.49 22.61
CA PHE A 186 -9.79 -17.04 21.26
C PHE A 186 -9.94 -15.96 20.18
N ASP A 187 -10.75 -14.93 20.44
CA ASP A 187 -10.94 -13.80 19.51
C ASP A 187 -9.67 -12.95 19.42
N GLU A 188 -9.03 -12.69 20.56
CA GLU A 188 -7.74 -11.99 20.62
C GLU A 188 -6.65 -12.73 19.83
N ASN A 189 -6.54 -14.06 20.01
CA ASN A 189 -5.57 -14.88 19.28
C ASN A 189 -5.84 -14.88 17.76
N ARG A 190 -7.10 -14.90 17.34
CA ARG A 190 -7.46 -14.81 15.91
C ARG A 190 -7.09 -13.46 15.31
N ALA A 191 -7.38 -12.38 16.03
CA ALA A 191 -7.05 -11.04 15.60
C ALA A 191 -5.53 -10.84 15.51
N THR A 192 -4.78 -11.33 16.51
CA THR A 192 -3.31 -11.37 16.51
C THR A 192 -2.76 -12.14 15.30
N ALA A 193 -3.33 -13.31 15.00
CA ALA A 193 -2.89 -14.10 13.85
C ALA A 193 -3.10 -13.38 12.51
N LEU A 194 -4.19 -12.61 12.37
CA LEU A 194 -4.43 -11.79 11.18
C LEU A 194 -3.40 -10.66 11.05
N PHE A 195 -3.09 -9.94 12.14
CA PHE A 195 -2.04 -8.93 12.15
C PHE A 195 -0.66 -9.51 11.80
N LEU A 196 -0.35 -10.72 12.28
CA LEU A 196 0.89 -11.40 11.92
C LEU A 196 0.94 -11.73 10.42
N CYS A 197 -0.15 -12.29 9.87
CA CYS A 197 -0.28 -12.55 8.43
C CYS A 197 -0.18 -11.27 7.60
N ALA A 198 -0.74 -10.16 8.09
CA ALA A 198 -0.63 -8.86 7.45
C ALA A 198 0.83 -8.37 7.41
N GLY A 199 1.52 -8.39 8.54
CA GLY A 199 2.94 -8.00 8.63
C GLY A 199 3.84 -8.83 7.71
N VAL A 200 3.63 -10.15 7.63
CA VAL A 200 4.34 -11.02 6.69
C VAL A 200 4.05 -10.63 5.24
N SER A 201 2.78 -10.37 4.91
CA SER A 201 2.37 -9.97 3.56
C SER A 201 3.00 -8.64 3.13
N PHE A 202 2.97 -7.61 3.99
CA PHE A 202 3.62 -6.33 3.72
C PHE A 202 5.14 -6.45 3.61
N THR A 203 5.77 -7.27 4.46
CA THR A 203 7.21 -7.53 4.38
C THR A 203 7.57 -8.14 3.02
N LEU A 204 6.82 -9.14 2.56
CA LEU A 204 7.01 -9.74 1.24
C LEU A 204 6.78 -8.73 0.10
N ALA A 205 5.74 -7.90 0.19
CA ALA A 205 5.49 -6.83 -0.77
C ALA A 205 6.69 -5.87 -0.87
N GLY A 206 7.21 -5.40 0.27
CA GLY A 206 8.38 -4.52 0.34
C GLY A 206 9.64 -5.17 -0.23
N LEU A 207 9.92 -6.44 0.08
CA LEU A 207 11.07 -7.16 -0.49
C LEU A 207 10.97 -7.31 -2.02
N LEU A 208 9.79 -7.67 -2.53
CA LEU A 208 9.55 -7.80 -3.97
C LEU A 208 9.68 -6.46 -4.71
N LEU A 209 9.28 -5.38 -4.05
CA LEU A 209 9.44 -4.03 -4.58
C LEU A 209 10.91 -3.61 -4.64
N GLN A 210 11.68 -3.81 -3.57
CA GLN A 210 13.12 -3.54 -3.58
C GLN A 210 13.81 -4.35 -4.68
N TYR A 211 13.45 -5.63 -4.81
CA TYR A 211 13.93 -6.47 -5.90
C TYR A 211 13.59 -5.89 -7.28
N ARG A 212 12.38 -5.36 -7.47
CA ARG A 212 11.95 -4.68 -8.71
C ARG A 212 12.84 -3.49 -9.06
N TYR A 213 13.09 -2.60 -8.10
CA TYR A 213 13.86 -1.38 -8.35
C TYR A 213 15.35 -1.66 -8.61
N TYR A 214 15.98 -2.54 -7.84
CA TYR A 214 17.42 -2.79 -7.95
C TYR A 214 17.81 -3.69 -9.12
N TYR A 215 17.05 -4.75 -9.41
CA TYR A 215 17.46 -5.71 -10.45
C TYR A 215 16.96 -5.33 -11.84
N ARG A 216 15.78 -4.71 -11.97
CA ARG A 216 15.22 -4.39 -13.28
C ARG A 216 15.84 -3.14 -13.90
N SER A 217 16.30 -2.18 -13.09
CA SER A 217 16.95 -0.96 -13.60
C SER A 217 18.33 -1.20 -14.25
N ARG A 218 18.89 -2.42 -14.11
CA ARG A 218 20.21 -2.78 -14.65
C ARG A 218 20.18 -3.54 -15.99
N LYS A 219 19.00 -3.87 -16.50
CA LYS A 219 18.83 -4.55 -17.79
C LYS A 219 18.21 -3.59 -18.80
#